data_AF-A0A7S0EDW0-F1
#
_entry.id   AF-A0A7S0EDW0-F1
#
_cell.length_a   1.000
_cell.length_b   1.000
_cell.length_c   1.000
_cell.angle_alpha   90.00
_cell.angle_beta   90.00
_cell.angle_gamma   90.00
#
_symmetry.space_group_name_H-M   'P 1'
#
loop_
_entity.id
_entity.type
_entity.pdbx_description
1 polymer ?
#
loop_
_entity_poly.entity_id
_entity_poly.type
_entity_poly.pdbx_seq_one_letter_code
_entity_poly.pdbx_strand_id
1 'polypeptide(L)'
;MEGAGVAHAPPERLGEAEALREKLDTARRQRLLNQKLSGKSLGEQLGGEELDSSAAWVAKSRRQAEERKDAAARKPKRKARPAGTSDRFDEMDEEVQGQSQVSGAQLSHSVDDFKAGEEVVLTLADQNVLDGDEVNDNDELLENVNLAADQRRDRKKELARGAKYDPFGGDTAILQKYDHDEKVANRETLQLDASGAVNVAKAQRLADIKSRLQQTAQGADSGATRYDLGGDGRLVGEAN
;
A
#
# COMPACT_ATOMS: atom_id res chain seq x y z
N MET A 1 49.86 4.58 -30.93
CA MET A 1 49.34 5.00 -29.62
C MET A 1 48.35 3.94 -29.18
N GLU A 2 48.82 3.02 -28.36
CA GLU A 2 48.09 1.85 -27.86
C GLU A 2 47.48 2.23 -26.51
N GLY A 3 46.15 2.17 -26.40
CA GLY A 3 45.42 2.60 -25.21
C GLY A 3 45.48 1.54 -24.11
N ALA A 4 46.18 1.86 -23.02
CA ALA A 4 46.22 1.07 -21.81
C ALA A 4 44.91 1.19 -21.01
N GLY A 5 44.34 0.01 -20.71
CA GLY A 5 43.55 -0.43 -19.55
C GLY A 5 42.80 0.54 -18.64
N VAL A 6 41.57 0.14 -18.28
CA VAL A 6 41.14 0.13 -16.87
C VAL A 6 40.47 -1.22 -16.58
N ALA A 7 41.10 -1.98 -15.69
CA ALA A 7 40.68 -3.29 -15.23
C ALA A 7 39.78 -3.18 -13.99
N HIS A 8 38.82 -4.11 -13.93
CA HIS A 8 38.27 -4.79 -12.76
C HIS A 8 37.87 -4.01 -11.49
N ALA A 9 36.60 -4.17 -11.11
CA ALA A 9 36.10 -3.91 -9.76
C ALA A 9 37.01 -4.57 -8.69
N PRO A 10 37.29 -3.87 -7.56
CA PRO A 10 38.31 -4.27 -6.60
C PRO A 10 37.96 -5.56 -5.81
N PRO A 11 38.98 -6.29 -5.31
CA PRO A 11 38.86 -7.60 -4.63
C PRO A 11 38.14 -7.56 -3.27
N GLU A 12 37.92 -6.39 -2.69
CA GLU A 12 37.30 -6.21 -1.37
C GLU A 12 35.85 -6.73 -1.33
N ARG A 13 35.09 -6.55 -2.42
CA ARG A 13 33.68 -7.02 -2.50
C ARG A 13 33.55 -8.54 -2.50
N LEU A 14 34.57 -9.26 -2.96
CA LEU A 14 34.58 -10.74 -2.96
C LEU A 14 34.82 -11.26 -1.54
N GLY A 15 35.76 -10.67 -0.80
CA GLY A 15 36.01 -11.02 0.60
C GLY A 15 34.82 -10.69 1.51
N GLU A 16 34.15 -9.55 1.29
CA GLU A 16 32.93 -9.19 2.01
C GLU A 16 31.77 -10.17 1.73
N ALA A 17 31.60 -10.59 0.47
CA ALA A 17 30.59 -11.57 0.09
C ALA A 17 30.86 -12.97 0.69
N GLU A 18 32.12 -13.40 0.74
CA GLU A 18 32.53 -14.66 1.38
C GLU A 18 32.31 -14.62 2.90
N ALA A 19 32.66 -13.51 3.56
CA ALA A 19 32.41 -13.32 4.99
C ALA A 19 30.91 -13.31 5.32
N LEU A 20 30.06 -12.72 4.47
CA LEU A 20 28.60 -12.79 4.63
C LEU A 20 28.05 -14.20 4.43
N ARG A 21 28.60 -14.98 3.48
CA ARG A 21 28.23 -16.38 3.27
C ARG A 21 28.59 -17.25 4.48
N GLU A 22 29.77 -17.06 5.06
CA GLU A 22 30.18 -17.78 6.27
C GLU A 22 29.27 -17.45 7.46
N LYS A 23 28.90 -16.18 7.64
CA LYS A 23 27.92 -15.75 8.66
C LYS A 23 26.54 -16.38 8.44
N LEU A 24 26.08 -16.49 7.20
CA LEU A 24 24.82 -17.16 6.88
C LEU A 24 24.88 -18.66 7.18
N ASP A 25 26.00 -19.32 6.90
CA ASP A 25 26.15 -20.75 7.16
C ASP A 25 26.25 -21.07 8.65
N THR A 26 26.90 -20.22 9.45
CA THR A 26 26.88 -20.37 10.92
C THR A 26 25.47 -20.17 11.48
N ALA A 27 24.75 -19.13 11.02
CA ALA A 27 23.34 -18.90 11.41
C ALA A 27 22.43 -20.08 11.01
N ARG A 28 22.61 -20.66 9.81
CA ARG A 28 21.88 -21.86 9.37
C ARG A 28 22.17 -23.07 10.25
N ARG A 29 23.44 -23.32 10.61
CA ARG A 29 23.82 -24.42 11.51
C ARG A 29 23.20 -24.25 12.90
N GLN A 30 23.18 -23.02 13.43
CA GLN A 30 22.53 -22.72 14.71
C GLN A 30 21.01 -22.96 14.64
N ARG A 31 20.34 -22.51 13.57
CA ARG A 31 18.91 -22.78 13.37
C ARG A 31 18.62 -24.28 13.31
N LEU A 32 19.44 -25.05 12.60
CA LEU A 32 19.29 -26.52 12.51
C LEU A 32 19.51 -27.20 13.86
N LEU A 33 20.46 -26.73 14.66
CA LEU A 33 20.69 -27.25 16.01
C LEU A 33 19.51 -26.92 16.94
N ASN A 34 18.99 -25.70 16.88
CA ASN A 34 17.79 -25.31 17.61
C ASN A 34 16.55 -26.09 17.15
N GLN A 35 16.45 -26.42 15.86
CA GLN A 35 15.38 -27.27 15.35
C GLN A 35 15.51 -28.72 15.85
N LYS A 36 16.73 -29.26 15.97
CA LYS A 36 16.98 -30.59 16.54
C LYS A 36 16.73 -30.63 18.05
N LEU A 37 16.92 -29.51 18.73
CA LEU A 37 16.54 -29.32 20.13
C LEU A 37 15.04 -29.06 20.30
N SER A 38 14.34 -28.61 19.24
CA SER A 38 12.89 -28.45 19.27
C SER A 38 12.22 -29.82 19.20
N GLY A 39 11.55 -30.19 20.30
CA GLY A 39 10.90 -31.47 20.48
C GLY A 39 10.62 -31.72 21.96
N LYS A 40 9.86 -32.78 22.25
CA LYS A 40 9.71 -33.26 23.63
C LYS A 40 11.10 -33.57 24.18
N SER A 41 11.46 -32.98 25.31
CA SER A 41 12.75 -33.31 25.93
C SER A 41 12.79 -34.80 26.30
N LEU A 42 13.97 -35.42 26.31
CA LEU A 42 14.13 -36.80 26.77
C LEU A 42 13.52 -37.00 28.18
N GLY A 43 13.54 -35.96 29.02
CA GLY A 43 12.88 -35.95 30.33
C GLY A 43 11.35 -35.99 30.26
N GLU A 44 10.72 -35.34 29.28
CA GLU A 44 9.27 -35.45 29.05
C GLU A 44 8.86 -36.78 28.40
N GLN A 45 9.73 -37.40 27.60
CA GLN A 45 9.49 -38.75 27.07
C GLN A 45 9.56 -39.80 28.18
N LEU A 46 10.59 -39.73 29.04
CA LEU A 46 10.72 -40.62 30.20
C LEU A 46 9.65 -40.38 31.28
N GLY A 47 9.21 -39.13 31.48
CA GLY A 47 8.06 -38.81 32.34
C GLY A 47 6.70 -39.20 31.75
N GLY A 48 6.65 -39.59 30.47
CA GLY A 48 5.45 -40.07 29.79
C GLY A 48 5.22 -41.58 29.92
N GLU A 49 6.27 -42.38 30.08
CA GLU A 49 6.16 -43.85 30.17
C GLU A 49 5.50 -44.32 31.49
N GLU A 50 5.51 -43.51 32.55
CA GLU A 50 4.77 -43.79 33.79
C GLU A 50 3.26 -43.43 33.70
N LEU A 51 2.82 -42.82 32.59
CA LEU A 51 1.45 -42.33 32.38
C LEU A 51 0.61 -43.15 31.39
N ASP A 52 1.12 -44.27 30.85
CA ASP A 52 0.40 -45.17 29.94
C ASP A 52 -0.54 -46.17 30.66
N SER A 53 -0.95 -45.87 31.89
CA SER A 53 -2.04 -46.60 32.55
C SER A 53 -3.40 -46.17 31.97
N SER A 54 -4.25 -47.14 31.63
CA SER A 54 -5.63 -46.92 31.14
C SER A 54 -6.42 -45.92 32.00
N ALA A 55 -6.17 -45.87 33.32
CA ALA A 55 -6.79 -44.93 34.23
C ALA A 55 -6.41 -43.46 33.97
N ALA A 56 -5.15 -43.18 33.65
CA ALA A 56 -4.67 -41.83 33.34
C ALA A 56 -5.25 -41.31 32.02
N TRP A 57 -5.41 -42.20 31.03
CA TRP A 57 -6.07 -41.88 29.77
C TRP A 57 -7.55 -41.53 29.95
N VAL A 58 -8.28 -42.31 30.76
CA VAL A 58 -9.70 -42.04 31.07
C VAL A 58 -9.86 -40.70 31.81
N ALA A 59 -8.99 -40.40 32.78
CA ALA A 59 -9.01 -39.13 33.50
C ALA A 59 -8.77 -37.93 32.56
N LYS A 60 -7.79 -38.05 31.65
CA LYS A 60 -7.48 -37.02 30.64
C LYS A 60 -8.62 -36.83 29.63
N SER A 61 -9.22 -37.93 29.19
CA SER A 61 -10.36 -37.93 28.26
C SER A 61 -11.58 -37.23 28.87
N ARG A 62 -11.88 -37.53 30.14
CA ARG A 62 -12.99 -36.88 30.86
C ARG A 62 -12.73 -35.39 31.06
N ARG A 63 -11.50 -35.00 31.42
CA ARG A 63 -11.11 -33.58 31.55
C ARG A 63 -11.24 -32.81 30.22
N GLN A 64 -10.78 -33.40 29.11
CA GLN A 64 -10.96 -32.78 27.78
C GLN A 64 -12.44 -32.68 27.39
N ALA A 65 -13.27 -33.65 27.76
CA ALA A 65 -14.70 -33.60 27.49
C ALA A 65 -15.40 -32.49 28.28
N GLU A 66 -14.99 -32.24 29.51
CA GLU A 66 -15.49 -31.12 30.33
C GLU A 66 -15.03 -29.77 29.76
N GLU A 67 -13.73 -29.60 29.46
CA GLU A 67 -13.21 -28.36 28.84
C GLU A 67 -13.91 -28.06 27.49
N ARG A 68 -14.19 -29.07 26.66
CA ARG A 68 -14.92 -28.91 25.40
C ARG A 68 -16.38 -28.52 25.61
N LYS A 69 -17.04 -29.06 26.64
CA LYS A 69 -18.42 -28.69 26.99
C LYS A 69 -18.50 -27.26 27.51
N ASP A 70 -17.56 -26.85 28.34
CA ASP A 70 -17.50 -25.49 28.87
C ASP A 70 -17.17 -24.47 27.77
N ALA A 71 -16.28 -24.81 26.84
CA ALA A 71 -16.00 -23.99 25.67
C ALA A 71 -17.21 -23.88 24.73
N ALA A 72 -17.93 -24.98 24.50
CA ALA A 72 -19.15 -24.99 23.68
C ALA A 72 -20.31 -24.24 24.35
N ALA A 73 -20.41 -24.27 25.68
CA ALA A 73 -21.40 -23.49 26.44
C ALA A 73 -21.09 -21.98 26.47
N ARG A 74 -19.81 -21.61 26.33
CA ARG A 74 -19.36 -20.22 26.22
C ARG A 74 -19.46 -19.64 24.81
N LYS A 75 -19.62 -20.46 23.77
CA LYS A 75 -19.86 -19.96 22.40
C LYS A 75 -21.31 -19.46 22.26
N PRO A 76 -21.55 -18.18 21.89
CA PRO A 76 -22.89 -17.68 21.64
C PRO A 76 -23.54 -18.42 20.46
N LYS A 77 -24.80 -18.85 20.62
CA LYS A 77 -25.55 -19.56 19.57
C LYS A 77 -25.70 -18.68 18.32
N ARG A 78 -24.97 -19.02 17.25
CA ARG A 78 -25.10 -18.39 15.92
C ARG A 78 -26.54 -18.53 15.41
N LYS A 79 -27.13 -17.42 14.96
CA LYS A 79 -28.38 -17.44 14.19
C LYS A 79 -28.08 -18.03 12.80
N ALA A 80 -28.91 -18.97 12.36
CA ALA A 80 -28.78 -19.61 11.05
C ALA A 80 -28.79 -18.55 9.93
N ARG A 81 -27.70 -18.49 9.15
CA ARG A 81 -27.59 -17.70 7.91
C ARG A 81 -27.71 -18.64 6.69
N PRO A 82 -28.17 -18.14 5.53
CA PRO A 82 -28.62 -18.97 4.42
C PRO A 82 -27.48 -19.76 3.77
N ALA A 83 -27.80 -20.96 3.32
CA ALA A 83 -26.90 -21.89 2.66
C ALA A 83 -26.36 -21.28 1.34
N GLY A 84 -25.08 -20.93 1.31
CA GLY A 84 -24.43 -20.36 0.12
C GLY A 84 -23.03 -19.79 0.34
N THR A 85 -22.65 -19.46 1.58
CA THR A 85 -21.28 -19.05 1.91
C THR A 85 -20.41 -20.29 2.09
N SER A 86 -19.28 -20.36 1.38
CA SER A 86 -18.33 -21.46 1.48
C SER A 86 -17.70 -21.51 2.89
N ASP A 87 -17.74 -22.68 3.52
CA ASP A 87 -17.19 -22.94 4.87
C ASP A 87 -15.71 -22.57 5.05
N ARG A 88 -14.97 -22.31 3.95
CA ARG A 88 -13.55 -21.94 3.97
C ARG A 88 -13.27 -20.52 4.48
N PHE A 89 -14.25 -19.62 4.44
CA PHE A 89 -14.09 -18.26 4.97
C PHE A 89 -14.48 -18.14 6.45
N ASP A 90 -15.21 -19.12 7.00
CA ASP A 90 -15.88 -19.01 8.31
C ASP A 90 -14.92 -19.21 9.50
N GLU A 91 -13.75 -19.82 9.29
CA GLU A 91 -12.76 -20.06 10.37
C GLU A 91 -11.85 -18.83 10.62
N MET A 92 -11.66 -17.96 9.63
CA MET A 92 -10.97 -16.66 9.81
C MET A 92 -11.90 -15.53 10.29
N ASP A 93 -13.20 -15.67 10.09
CA ASP A 93 -14.22 -14.68 10.50
C ASP A 93 -14.57 -14.75 12.01
N GLU A 94 -14.17 -15.79 12.76
CA GLU A 94 -14.48 -15.91 14.19
C GLU A 94 -13.70 -14.88 15.07
N GLU A 95 -12.54 -14.39 14.64
CA GLU A 95 -11.73 -13.40 15.42
C GLU A 95 -11.97 -11.94 15.03
N VAL A 96 -12.53 -11.66 13.85
CA VAL A 96 -12.67 -10.31 13.28
C VAL A 96 -14.14 -9.84 13.25
N GLN A 97 -14.97 -10.28 14.22
CA GLN A 97 -16.42 -10.06 14.21
C GLN A 97 -16.92 -8.61 14.43
N GLY A 98 -16.07 -7.59 14.29
CA GLY A 98 -16.48 -6.19 14.48
C GLY A 98 -15.83 -5.16 13.58
N GLN A 99 -14.79 -5.53 12.82
CA GLN A 99 -14.07 -4.62 11.94
C GLN A 99 -14.08 -5.19 10.53
N SER A 100 -14.36 -4.35 9.55
CA SER A 100 -14.22 -4.77 8.15
C SER A 100 -12.75 -5.14 7.90
N GLN A 101 -12.48 -6.28 7.27
CA GLN A 101 -11.09 -6.68 6.93
C GLN A 101 -10.39 -5.64 6.04
N VAL A 102 -11.14 -4.77 5.39
CA VAL A 102 -10.63 -3.67 4.54
C VAL A 102 -10.61 -2.32 5.26
N SER A 103 -10.78 -2.29 6.59
CA SER A 103 -10.72 -1.04 7.34
C SER A 103 -9.34 -0.40 7.23
N GLY A 104 -9.29 0.90 6.92
CA GLY A 104 -8.03 1.63 6.77
C GLY A 104 -7.38 1.54 5.38
N ALA A 105 -7.81 0.61 4.53
CA ALA A 105 -7.34 0.51 3.16
C ALA A 105 -7.71 1.77 2.35
N GLN A 106 -6.85 2.13 1.39
CA GLN A 106 -7.06 3.27 0.50
C GLN A 106 -7.68 2.80 -0.82
N LEU A 107 -8.58 3.59 -1.38
CA LEU A 107 -9.19 3.37 -2.69
C LEU A 107 -8.51 4.28 -3.72
N SER A 108 -8.05 3.72 -4.84
CA SER A 108 -7.33 4.46 -5.91
C SER A 108 -8.23 5.27 -6.86
N HIS A 109 -9.54 5.16 -6.71
CA HIS A 109 -10.54 5.74 -7.60
C HIS A 109 -11.32 6.85 -6.89
N SER A 110 -11.69 7.89 -7.62
CA SER A 110 -12.55 8.96 -7.12
C SER A 110 -14.00 8.48 -6.99
N VAL A 111 -14.81 9.13 -6.16
CA VAL A 111 -16.24 8.80 -6.02
C VAL A 111 -16.97 8.91 -7.36
N ASP A 112 -16.56 9.85 -8.22
CA ASP A 112 -17.17 10.11 -9.53
C ASP A 112 -16.91 9.01 -10.57
N ASP A 113 -15.92 8.14 -10.34
CA ASP A 113 -15.65 6.99 -11.22
C ASP A 113 -16.76 5.93 -11.11
N PHE A 114 -17.56 5.97 -10.02
CA PHE A 114 -18.62 5.00 -9.74
C PHE A 114 -20.00 5.55 -10.10
N LYS A 115 -20.77 4.78 -10.87
CA LYS A 115 -22.15 5.12 -11.20
C LYS A 115 -23.09 4.71 -10.07
N ALA A 116 -24.05 5.57 -9.74
CA ALA A 116 -25.05 5.28 -8.72
C ALA A 116 -25.85 4.01 -9.06
N GLY A 117 -25.89 3.06 -8.12
CA GLY A 117 -26.59 1.79 -8.28
C GLY A 117 -25.78 0.69 -8.98
N GLU A 118 -24.51 0.93 -9.33
CA GLU A 118 -23.61 -0.09 -9.83
C GLU A 118 -22.84 -0.74 -8.67
N GLU A 119 -22.84 -2.07 -8.62
CA GLU A 119 -22.00 -2.83 -7.69
C GLU A 119 -20.69 -3.19 -8.41
N VAL A 120 -19.57 -2.70 -7.88
CA VAL A 120 -18.24 -2.86 -8.48
C VAL A 120 -17.35 -3.61 -7.51
N VAL A 121 -16.73 -4.69 -7.98
CA VAL A 121 -15.77 -5.47 -7.18
C VAL A 121 -14.43 -4.76 -7.17
N LEU A 122 -13.87 -4.55 -5.98
CA LEU A 122 -12.54 -3.99 -5.78
C LEU A 122 -11.55 -5.11 -5.48
N THR A 123 -10.32 -4.95 -5.95
CA THR A 123 -9.21 -5.89 -5.77
C THR A 123 -8.00 -5.16 -5.21
N LEU A 124 -7.13 -5.87 -4.48
CA LEU A 124 -5.85 -5.31 -4.04
C LEU A 124 -5.01 -4.92 -5.26
N ALA A 125 -4.50 -3.69 -5.25
CA ALA A 125 -3.61 -3.17 -6.27
C ALA A 125 -2.23 -3.83 -6.16
N ASP A 126 -1.52 -3.91 -7.28
CA ASP A 126 -0.16 -4.42 -7.31
C ASP A 126 0.80 -3.38 -6.71
N GLN A 127 1.32 -3.67 -5.51
CA GLN A 127 2.28 -2.83 -4.78
C GLN A 127 3.54 -3.65 -4.49
N ASN A 128 4.71 -3.01 -4.59
CA ASN A 128 5.96 -3.66 -4.21
C ASN A 128 6.00 -3.87 -2.69
N VAL A 129 6.49 -5.02 -2.25
CA VAL A 129 6.63 -5.34 -0.82
C VAL A 129 7.79 -4.56 -0.18
N LEU A 130 8.78 -4.17 -0.98
CA LEU A 130 9.92 -3.39 -0.53
C LEU A 130 9.88 -2.00 -1.17
N ASP A 131 10.25 -0.98 -0.42
CA ASP A 131 10.56 0.33 -0.95
C ASP A 131 12.04 0.63 -0.68
N GLY A 132 12.88 0.33 -1.68
CA GLY A 132 14.34 0.28 -1.50
C GLY A 132 14.77 -0.89 -0.60
N ASP A 133 15.37 -0.57 0.55
CA ASP A 133 15.86 -1.54 1.54
C ASP A 133 14.88 -1.78 2.70
N GLU A 134 13.78 -1.01 2.76
CA GLU A 134 12.77 -1.07 3.81
C GLU A 134 11.52 -1.83 3.34
N VAL A 135 10.75 -2.38 4.28
CA VAL A 135 9.45 -2.96 3.99
C VAL A 135 8.49 -1.81 3.66
N ASN A 136 7.68 -1.99 2.62
CA ASN A 136 6.65 -1.04 2.28
C ASN A 136 5.55 -1.05 3.35
N ASP A 137 5.60 -0.07 4.25
CA ASP A 137 4.62 0.13 5.33
C ASP A 137 3.46 1.05 4.91
N ASN A 138 3.28 1.32 3.61
CA ASN A 138 2.15 2.11 3.13
C ASN A 138 0.83 1.32 3.27
N ASP A 139 -0.28 2.05 3.39
CA ASP A 139 -1.62 1.46 3.44
C ASP A 139 -1.90 0.64 2.17
N GLU A 140 -2.60 -0.48 2.35
CA GLU A 140 -3.08 -1.32 1.25
C GLU A 140 -3.99 -0.53 0.31
N LEU A 141 -3.72 -0.61 -0.99
CA LEU A 141 -4.48 0.10 -2.02
C LEU A 141 -5.46 -0.83 -2.73
N LEU A 142 -6.72 -0.42 -2.84
CA LEU A 142 -7.79 -1.11 -3.56
C LEU A 142 -8.06 -0.40 -4.90
N GLU A 143 -8.14 -1.18 -5.97
CA GLU A 143 -8.50 -0.72 -7.31
C GLU A 143 -9.51 -1.66 -7.98
N ASN A 144 -10.35 -1.12 -8.88
CA ASN A 144 -11.10 -1.97 -9.78
C ASN A 144 -10.26 -2.24 -11.03
N VAL A 145 -10.11 -3.51 -11.41
CA VAL A 145 -9.26 -3.92 -12.54
C VAL A 145 -9.66 -3.26 -13.87
N ASN A 146 -10.96 -3.13 -14.14
CA ASN A 146 -11.45 -2.53 -15.39
C ASN A 146 -11.20 -1.03 -15.42
N LEU A 147 -11.53 -0.32 -14.34
CA LEU A 147 -11.27 1.11 -14.21
C LEU A 147 -9.77 1.42 -14.28
N ALA A 148 -8.93 0.63 -13.60
CA ALA A 148 -7.48 0.78 -13.64
C ALA A 148 -6.91 0.56 -15.06
N ALA A 149 -7.41 -0.45 -15.78
CA ALA A 149 -7.01 -0.71 -17.17
C ALA A 149 -7.42 0.43 -18.11
N ASP A 150 -8.63 0.96 -17.94
CA ASP A 150 -9.15 2.08 -18.71
C ASP A 150 -8.33 3.35 -18.48
N GLN A 151 -8.05 3.68 -17.22
CA GLN A 151 -7.19 4.80 -16.86
C GLN A 151 -5.77 4.65 -17.43
N ARG A 152 -5.16 3.44 -17.36
CA ARG A 152 -3.85 3.18 -17.98
C ARG A 152 -3.87 3.40 -19.49
N ARG A 153 -4.93 2.92 -20.16
CA ARG A 153 -5.11 3.09 -21.61
C ARG A 153 -5.24 4.56 -21.97
N ASP A 154 -6.04 5.31 -21.23
CA ASP A 154 -6.29 6.72 -21.55
C ASP A 154 -5.06 7.59 -21.25
N ARG A 155 -4.32 7.29 -20.18
CA ARG A 155 -2.98 7.88 -19.95
C ARG A 155 -2.02 7.61 -21.11
N LYS A 156 -1.96 6.37 -21.61
CA LYS A 156 -1.11 6.03 -22.75
C LYS A 156 -1.52 6.79 -24.03
N LYS A 157 -2.82 7.00 -24.24
CA LYS A 157 -3.32 7.82 -25.36
C LYS A 157 -2.94 9.29 -25.19
N GLU A 158 -3.04 9.85 -23.99
CA GLU A 158 -2.63 11.23 -23.71
C GLU A 158 -1.13 11.42 -23.94
N LEU A 159 -0.29 10.50 -23.45
CA LEU A 159 1.15 10.49 -23.72
C LEU A 159 1.45 10.39 -25.22
N ALA A 160 0.70 9.57 -25.96
CA ALA A 160 0.85 9.47 -27.41
C ALA A 160 0.37 10.73 -28.16
N ARG A 161 -0.55 11.51 -27.58
CA ARG A 161 -1.01 12.80 -28.12
C ARG A 161 -0.03 13.93 -27.76
N GLY A 162 0.66 13.82 -26.62
CA GLY A 162 1.62 14.76 -26.08
C GLY A 162 2.99 14.67 -26.76
N ALA A 163 3.08 15.16 -27.99
CA ALA A 163 4.25 15.82 -28.58
C ALA A 163 4.00 15.97 -30.10
N LYS A 164 3.29 17.03 -30.50
CA LYS A 164 3.46 17.52 -31.87
C LYS A 164 4.77 18.31 -31.88
N TYR A 165 5.79 17.74 -32.51
CA TYR A 165 7.02 18.47 -32.78
C TYR A 165 6.68 19.67 -33.66
N ASP A 166 6.71 20.87 -33.08
CA ASP A 166 6.61 22.13 -33.80
C ASP A 166 8.05 22.66 -34.00
N PRO A 167 8.64 22.52 -35.21
CA PRO A 167 10.00 22.99 -35.48
C PRO A 167 10.16 24.52 -35.41
N PHE A 168 9.06 25.28 -35.28
CA PHE A 168 9.08 26.75 -35.19
C PHE A 168 8.47 27.30 -33.89
N GLY A 169 7.90 26.43 -33.04
CA GLY A 169 7.39 26.78 -31.71
C GLY A 169 8.48 26.55 -30.67
N GLY A 170 8.83 27.58 -29.89
CA GLY A 170 9.83 27.44 -28.82
C GLY A 170 9.54 26.27 -27.89
N ASP A 171 10.59 25.61 -27.40
CA ASP A 171 10.57 24.33 -26.67
C ASP A 171 9.66 24.31 -25.42
N THR A 172 8.34 24.17 -25.60
CA THR A 172 7.38 23.87 -24.52
C THR A 172 7.29 22.38 -24.22
N ALA A 173 7.97 21.54 -25.01
CA ALA A 173 7.92 20.08 -24.90
C ALA A 173 8.58 19.52 -23.63
N ILE A 174 9.49 20.28 -23.00
CA ILE A 174 10.15 19.88 -21.76
C ILE A 174 9.14 19.90 -20.59
N LEU A 175 8.27 20.91 -20.53
CA LEU A 175 7.29 21.07 -19.44
C LEU A 175 6.20 19.99 -19.45
N GLN A 176 5.80 19.51 -20.63
CA GLN A 176 4.76 18.47 -20.78
C GLN A 176 5.14 17.11 -20.19
N LYS A 177 6.44 16.80 -20.07
CA LYS A 177 6.89 15.54 -19.44
C LYS A 177 6.68 15.55 -17.93
N TYR A 178 6.91 16.70 -17.30
CA TYR A 178 6.79 16.87 -15.85
C TYR A 178 5.33 16.98 -15.39
N ASP A 179 4.46 17.61 -16.19
CA ASP A 179 3.01 17.65 -15.92
C ASP A 179 2.37 16.26 -15.83
N HIS A 180 2.93 15.26 -16.50
CA HIS A 180 2.41 13.89 -16.47
C HIS A 180 2.75 13.18 -15.16
N ASP A 181 4.01 13.25 -14.74
CA ASP A 181 4.49 12.61 -13.52
C ASP A 181 3.78 13.19 -12.28
N GLU A 182 3.50 14.49 -12.30
CA GLU A 182 2.76 15.17 -11.24
C GLU A 182 1.29 14.71 -11.16
N LYS A 183 0.64 14.42 -12.29
CA LYS A 183 -0.74 13.86 -12.31
C LYS A 183 -0.79 12.41 -11.81
N VAL A 184 0.27 11.63 -12.03
CA VAL A 184 0.36 10.25 -11.54
C VAL A 184 0.59 10.24 -10.03
N ALA A 185 1.42 11.13 -9.52
CA ALA A 185 1.67 11.28 -8.08
C ALA A 185 0.45 11.80 -7.31
N ASN A 186 -0.34 12.70 -7.92
CA ASN A 186 -1.49 13.34 -7.27
C ASN A 186 -2.83 12.63 -7.55
N ARG A 187 -2.85 11.30 -7.63
CA ARG A 187 -4.11 10.56 -7.77
C ARG A 187 -4.96 10.73 -6.51
N GLU A 188 -6.26 10.93 -6.70
CA GLU A 188 -7.19 11.03 -5.58
C GLU A 188 -7.35 9.67 -4.93
N THR A 189 -6.99 9.58 -3.65
CA THR A 189 -7.19 8.39 -2.83
C THR A 189 -8.23 8.66 -1.75
N LEU A 190 -9.05 7.65 -1.47
CA LEU A 190 -10.11 7.71 -0.46
C LEU A 190 -9.88 6.60 0.57
N GLN A 191 -9.83 6.95 1.85
CA GLN A 191 -9.63 5.94 2.90
C GLN A 191 -10.96 5.34 3.38
N LEU A 192 -10.98 4.01 3.56
CA LEU A 192 -12.12 3.27 4.11
C LEU A 192 -12.14 3.36 5.64
N ASP A 193 -13.33 3.57 6.20
CA ASP A 193 -13.52 3.57 7.65
C ASP A 193 -13.58 2.15 8.24
N ALA A 194 -13.74 2.05 9.57
CA ALA A 194 -13.83 0.78 10.29
C ALA A 194 -14.98 -0.13 9.80
N SER A 195 -16.00 0.44 9.15
CA SER A 195 -17.13 -0.29 8.57
C SER A 195 -16.91 -0.70 7.11
N GLY A 196 -15.79 -0.29 6.50
CA GLY A 196 -15.53 -0.49 5.08
C GLY A 196 -16.28 0.50 4.18
N ALA A 197 -16.81 1.59 4.73
CA ALA A 197 -17.50 2.63 3.98
C ALA A 197 -16.57 3.83 3.72
N VAL A 198 -16.82 4.53 2.61
CA VAL A 198 -16.18 5.82 2.33
C VAL A 198 -17.02 6.94 2.94
N ASN A 199 -16.40 7.85 3.67
CA ASN A 199 -17.08 9.06 4.13
C ASN A 199 -17.23 10.08 2.98
N VAL A 200 -18.24 9.88 2.14
CA VAL A 200 -18.51 10.70 0.94
C VAL A 200 -18.67 12.18 1.30
N ALA A 201 -19.32 12.50 2.42
CA ALA A 201 -19.52 13.88 2.86
C ALA A 201 -18.19 14.58 3.21
N LYS A 202 -17.26 13.86 3.84
CA LYS A 202 -15.91 14.38 4.13
C LYS A 202 -15.12 14.56 2.82
N ALA A 203 -15.21 13.60 1.89
CA ALA A 203 -14.55 13.68 0.59
C ALA A 203 -15.02 14.88 -0.22
N GLN A 204 -16.34 15.10 -0.31
CA GLN A 204 -16.93 16.25 -1.02
C GLN A 204 -16.50 17.58 -0.40
N ARG A 205 -16.52 17.71 0.93
CA ARG A 205 -16.03 18.92 1.62
C ARG A 205 -14.56 19.21 1.35
N LEU A 206 -13.73 18.16 1.31
CA LEU A 206 -12.31 18.32 0.98
C LEU A 206 -12.13 18.75 -0.48
N ALA A 207 -12.90 18.21 -1.41
CA ALA A 207 -12.90 18.62 -2.81
C ALA A 207 -13.32 20.09 -2.97
N ASP A 208 -14.37 20.52 -2.27
CA ASP A 208 -14.82 21.92 -2.26
C ASP A 208 -13.75 22.86 -1.71
N ILE A 209 -13.11 22.51 -0.59
CA ILE A 209 -12.02 23.29 0.01
C ILE A 209 -10.82 23.36 -0.94
N LYS A 210 -10.44 22.25 -1.57
CA LYS A 210 -9.34 22.18 -2.54
C LYS A 210 -9.62 23.09 -3.74
N SER A 211 -10.82 23.03 -4.30
CA SER A 211 -11.23 23.88 -5.42
C SER A 211 -11.19 25.37 -5.05
N ARG A 212 -11.68 25.72 -3.86
CA ARG A 212 -11.65 27.09 -3.34
C ARG A 212 -10.22 27.58 -3.12
N LEU A 213 -9.36 26.75 -2.55
CA LEU A 213 -7.96 27.09 -2.30
C LEU A 213 -7.22 27.34 -3.63
N GLN A 214 -7.44 26.48 -4.62
CA GLN A 214 -6.83 26.61 -5.94
C GLN A 214 -7.27 27.91 -6.64
N GLN A 215 -8.54 28.28 -6.55
CA GLN A 215 -9.04 29.57 -7.08
C GLN A 215 -8.38 30.76 -6.36
N THR A 216 -8.23 30.69 -5.04
CA THR A 216 -7.57 31.77 -4.28
C THR A 216 -6.07 31.87 -4.58
N ALA A 217 -5.38 30.75 -4.81
CA ALA A 217 -3.98 30.72 -5.17
C ALA A 217 -3.74 31.32 -6.57
N GLN A 218 -4.60 30.97 -7.54
CA GLN A 218 -4.54 31.55 -8.90
C GLN A 218 -4.86 33.05 -8.93
N GLY A 219 -5.76 33.51 -8.05
CA GLY A 219 -6.06 34.94 -7.88
C GLY A 219 -4.93 35.74 -7.22
N ALA A 220 -4.09 35.11 -6.40
CA ALA A 220 -2.94 35.75 -5.77
C ALA A 220 -1.76 35.94 -6.74
N ASP A 221 -1.53 34.98 -7.64
CA ASP A 221 -0.45 35.03 -8.64
C ASP A 221 -0.70 36.07 -9.74
N SER A 222 -1.97 36.25 -10.13
CA SER A 222 -2.39 37.28 -11.08
C SER A 222 -2.34 38.71 -10.53
N GLY A 223 -2.12 38.89 -9.23
CA GLY A 223 -1.89 40.20 -8.58
C GLY A 223 -0.43 40.68 -8.60
N ALA A 224 0.54 39.81 -8.88
CA ALA A 224 1.97 40.12 -8.82
C ALA A 224 2.55 40.71 -10.12
N THR A 225 1.79 40.69 -11.23
CA THR A 225 2.22 41.18 -12.55
C THR A 225 1.51 42.49 -12.93
N ARG A 226 1.78 43.57 -12.19
CA ARG A 226 1.49 44.92 -12.68
C ARG A 226 2.46 45.96 -12.11
N TYR A 227 3.72 45.89 -12.56
CA TYR A 227 4.62 47.05 -12.50
C TYR A 227 4.52 47.78 -13.85
N ASP A 228 3.86 48.94 -13.81
CA ASP A 228 3.72 49.89 -14.89
C ASP A 228 5.09 50.56 -15.16
N LEU A 229 5.80 50.09 -16.19
CA LEU A 229 6.97 50.77 -16.76
C LEU A 229 6.49 51.71 -17.86
N GLY A 230 5.93 52.86 -17.48
CA GLY A 230 5.30 53.77 -18.44
C GLY A 230 5.05 55.18 -17.93
N GLY A 231 6.08 55.85 -17.41
CA GLY A 231 6.00 57.25 -16.96
C GLY A 231 6.85 58.19 -17.80
N ASP A 232 6.48 58.40 -19.06
CA ASP A 232 7.01 59.49 -19.90
C ASP A 232 6.32 60.80 -19.49
N GLY A 233 7.05 61.68 -18.80
CA GLY A 233 6.52 62.91 -18.20
C GLY A 233 7.49 64.07 -18.39
N ARG A 234 7.40 64.71 -19.57
CA ARG A 234 8.01 66.01 -19.87
C ARG A 234 7.75 67.02 -18.74
N LEU A 235 8.82 67.51 -18.11
CA LEU A 235 8.78 68.75 -17.34
C LEU A 235 9.40 69.86 -18.20
N VAL A 236 8.50 70.65 -18.78
CA VAL A 236 8.79 72.01 -19.25
C VAL A 236 8.97 72.88 -17.99
N GLY A 237 10.09 73.56 -17.89
CA GLY A 237 10.36 74.54 -16.84
C GLY A 237 11.45 75.51 -17.29
N GLU A 238 11.01 76.67 -17.79
CA GLU A 238 11.85 77.86 -17.99
C GLU A 238 12.43 78.34 -16.66
N ALA A 239 13.69 78.80 -16.66
CA ALA A 239 14.10 80.09 -16.08
C ALA A 239 15.62 80.32 -16.23
N ASN A 240 15.92 81.46 -16.87
CA ASN A 240 17.19 82.20 -17.01
C ASN A 240 18.30 81.65 -17.92
#